data_AF-A0A1H9S3J5-F1
#
_entry.id   AF-A0A1H9S3J5-F1
#
_cell.length_a   1.000
_cell.length_b   1.000
_cell.length_c   1.000
_cell.angle_alpha   90.00
_cell.angle_beta   90.00
_cell.angle_gamma   90.00
#
_symmetry.space_group_name_H-M   'P 1'
#
loop_
_entity.id
_entity.type
_entity.pdbx_description
1 polymer ?
#
loop_
_entity_poly.entity_id
_entity_poly.type
_entity_poly.pdbx_seq_one_letter_code
_entity_poly.pdbx_strand_id
1 'polypeptide(L)'
;MKKKIVSAILATALVASSLTGCSFMGLGNSSQIEGSKKSDKELVTEATESVLKDCQNADYDAILKDIDSSAKNDFKNFNMETADKAFYASLGAGAEAYVGDDIKTKVTNLWKKFQKDMIKSYKVKKVTIKDKAAVVDYDVKYAFTDKELVSVVTDKTVINEFKEECEKYGTDHAAEVQQIYLTEGETGLYKKIYNDLLPNYIEKVSNKYDDSKSGFKGDSYIYRFKLKIKNNKWVVTSLKSNETSKMKSK
;
A
#
# COMPACT_ATOMS: atom_id res chain seq x y z
N MET A 1 -10.51 -17.84 21.26
CA MET A 1 -9.88 -17.82 19.91
C MET A 1 -10.43 -16.76 18.96
N LYS A 2 -11.70 -16.31 19.08
CA LYS A 2 -12.31 -15.23 18.26
C LYS A 2 -11.67 -13.82 18.37
N LYS A 3 -10.72 -13.61 19.30
CA LYS A 3 -10.08 -12.29 19.57
C LYS A 3 -8.68 -12.12 18.96
N LYS A 4 -8.05 -13.18 18.41
CA LYS A 4 -6.70 -13.09 17.81
C LYS A 4 -6.71 -12.90 16.29
N ILE A 5 -7.79 -13.32 15.60
CA ILE A 5 -7.95 -13.20 14.15
C ILE A 5 -8.29 -11.76 13.73
N VAL A 6 -8.98 -11.01 14.59
CA VAL A 6 -9.28 -9.57 14.37
C VAL A 6 -8.05 -8.68 14.55
N SER A 7 -7.06 -9.12 15.34
CA SER A 7 -5.84 -8.34 15.64
C SER A 7 -4.79 -8.37 14.52
N ALA A 8 -4.90 -9.33 13.60
CA ALA A 8 -3.92 -9.60 12.56
C ALA A 8 -4.24 -8.86 11.24
N ILE A 9 -5.53 -8.61 10.99
CA ILE A 9 -6.05 -7.81 9.87
C ILE A 9 -5.79 -6.29 10.07
N LEU A 10 -5.42 -5.89 11.29
CA LEU A 10 -5.23 -4.51 11.74
C LEU A 10 -3.76 -4.04 11.81
N ALA A 11 -2.77 -4.92 11.64
CA ALA A 11 -1.36 -4.55 11.82
C ALA A 11 -0.80 -3.60 10.74
N THR A 12 -1.52 -3.40 9.62
CA THR A 12 -1.24 -2.37 8.59
C THR A 12 -2.33 -1.31 8.45
N ALA A 13 -3.41 -1.36 9.23
CA ALA A 13 -4.33 -0.22 9.38
C ALA A 13 -3.77 0.90 10.28
N LEU A 14 -2.52 0.77 10.74
CA LEU A 14 -1.83 1.61 11.73
C LEU A 14 -0.59 2.31 11.15
N VAL A 15 -0.77 3.16 10.15
CA VAL A 15 -0.05 4.45 10.11
C VAL A 15 -1.05 5.60 9.91
N ALA A 16 -2.15 5.59 10.68
CA ALA A 16 -2.94 6.78 10.90
C ALA A 16 -2.26 7.67 11.96
N SER A 17 -1.67 8.80 11.55
CA SER A 17 -1.69 10.09 12.28
C SER A 17 -0.58 11.05 11.81
N SER A 18 -0.92 11.93 10.88
CA SER A 18 -0.46 13.32 10.90
C SER A 18 -1.30 14.11 9.90
N LEU A 19 -2.52 14.49 10.32
CA LEU A 19 -2.88 15.87 10.70
C LEU A 19 -3.09 16.74 9.43
N THR A 20 -4.22 17.38 9.11
CA THR A 20 -5.35 17.97 9.81
C THR A 20 -5.37 19.51 10.17
N GLY A 21 -5.31 20.49 9.23
CA GLY A 21 -6.21 21.72 9.05
C GLY A 21 -6.29 22.52 7.67
N CYS A 22 -7.42 22.61 6.96
CA CYS A 22 -8.01 23.45 5.87
C CYS A 22 -7.34 24.20 4.68
N SER A 23 -8.00 24.08 3.49
CA SER A 23 -8.39 25.10 2.45
C SER A 23 -7.38 25.52 1.35
N PHE A 24 -7.68 25.93 0.10
CA PHE A 24 -8.80 25.98 -0.85
C PHE A 24 -8.27 26.62 -2.17
N MET A 25 -8.89 26.32 -3.33
CA MET A 25 -8.84 26.98 -4.67
C MET A 25 -7.61 26.86 -5.61
N GLY A 26 -7.89 26.54 -6.88
CA GLY A 26 -7.25 27.21 -8.02
C GLY A 26 -6.56 26.35 -9.08
N LEU A 27 -7.17 26.27 -10.26
CA LEU A 27 -6.70 25.71 -11.54
C LEU A 27 -5.59 26.61 -12.16
N GLY A 28 -4.80 26.27 -13.17
CA GLY A 28 -4.79 25.23 -14.18
C GLY A 28 -3.75 25.56 -15.27
N ASN A 29 -3.48 24.58 -16.14
CA ASN A 29 -2.91 24.59 -17.51
C ASN A 29 -1.98 25.73 -17.99
N SER A 30 -0.86 25.39 -18.63
CA SER A 30 -0.82 25.01 -20.06
C SER A 30 0.61 24.85 -20.63
N SER A 31 0.74 23.83 -21.49
CA SER A 31 1.53 23.70 -22.75
C SER A 31 3.01 24.11 -22.92
N GLN A 32 3.80 23.07 -23.21
CA GLN A 32 4.81 22.84 -24.28
C GLN A 32 5.91 23.86 -24.66
N ILE A 33 7.14 23.46 -24.26
CA ILE A 33 8.39 23.18 -25.03
C ILE A 33 8.98 24.24 -25.99
N GLU A 34 10.13 24.78 -25.57
CA GLU A 34 11.32 25.02 -26.42
C GLU A 34 12.59 24.76 -25.57
N GLY A 35 13.70 24.38 -26.21
CA GLY A 35 14.94 23.88 -25.59
C GLY A 35 15.69 24.86 -24.68
N SER A 36 15.13 25.12 -23.49
CA SER A 36 15.72 25.92 -22.43
C SER A 36 16.62 25.05 -21.54
N LYS A 37 17.75 25.60 -21.07
CA LYS A 37 18.39 25.07 -19.86
C LYS A 37 17.32 25.15 -18.76
N LYS A 38 16.83 23.98 -18.32
CA LYS A 38 15.82 23.90 -17.27
C LYS A 38 16.30 24.67 -16.05
N SER A 39 15.45 25.55 -15.55
CA SER A 39 15.64 26.21 -14.27
C SER A 39 15.69 25.18 -13.14
N ASP A 40 16.33 25.53 -12.01
CA ASP A 40 16.32 24.66 -10.83
C ASP A 40 14.90 24.34 -10.37
N LYS A 41 13.95 25.26 -10.57
CA LYS A 41 12.53 25.04 -10.28
C LYS A 41 11.92 23.96 -11.15
N GLU A 42 12.20 23.95 -12.45
CA GLU A 42 11.75 22.89 -13.36
C GLU A 42 12.40 21.55 -12.98
N LEU A 43 13.71 21.52 -12.74
CA LEU A 43 14.42 20.29 -12.35
C LEU A 43 13.92 19.70 -11.02
N VAL A 44 13.64 20.54 -10.03
CA VAL A 44 13.06 20.13 -8.75
C VAL A 44 11.64 19.60 -8.92
N THR A 45 10.85 20.24 -9.78
CA THR A 45 9.47 19.81 -10.08
C THR A 45 9.48 18.45 -10.78
N GLU A 46 10.33 18.27 -11.79
CA GLU A 46 10.48 16.99 -12.50
C GLU A 46 10.95 15.86 -11.59
N ALA A 47 11.94 16.11 -10.74
CA ALA A 47 12.39 15.11 -9.76
C ALA A 47 11.26 14.72 -8.79
N THR A 48 10.43 15.68 -8.39
CA THR A 48 9.27 15.43 -7.53
C THR A 48 8.19 14.63 -8.27
N GLU A 49 7.83 15.03 -9.49
CA GLU A 49 6.82 14.36 -10.30
C GLU A 49 7.25 12.94 -10.69
N SER A 50 8.54 12.70 -10.93
CA SER A 50 9.10 11.36 -11.16
C SER A 50 8.79 10.43 -9.98
N VAL A 51 9.17 10.83 -8.76
CA VAL A 51 8.89 10.04 -7.55
C VAL A 51 7.39 9.84 -7.34
N LEU A 52 6.56 10.86 -7.57
CA LEU A 52 5.10 10.75 -7.40
C LEU A 52 4.46 9.82 -8.44
N LYS A 53 4.95 9.84 -9.68
CA LYS A 53 4.54 8.92 -10.74
C LYS A 53 4.91 7.49 -10.38
N ASP A 54 6.11 7.27 -9.86
CA ASP A 54 6.54 5.93 -9.45
C ASP A 54 5.74 5.43 -8.24
N CYS A 55 5.40 6.32 -7.30
CA CYS A 55 4.45 6.02 -6.21
C CYS A 55 3.07 5.63 -6.77
N GLN A 56 2.55 6.37 -7.74
CA GLN A 56 1.25 6.07 -8.37
C GLN A 56 1.27 4.73 -9.11
N ASN A 57 2.40 4.38 -9.73
CA ASN A 57 2.58 3.10 -10.42
C ASN A 57 2.88 1.93 -9.48
N ALA A 58 3.05 2.19 -8.19
CA ALA A 58 3.53 1.23 -7.19
C ALA A 58 4.87 0.56 -7.57
N ASP A 59 5.78 1.34 -8.18
CA ASP A 59 7.11 0.85 -8.60
C ASP A 59 8.17 1.23 -7.56
N TYR A 60 8.32 0.39 -6.53
CA TYR A 60 9.25 0.66 -5.43
C TYR A 60 10.71 0.74 -5.90
N ASP A 61 11.12 -0.08 -6.88
CA ASP A 61 12.49 -0.07 -7.39
C ASP A 61 12.79 1.21 -8.18
N ALA A 62 11.80 1.77 -8.88
CA ALA A 62 11.92 3.08 -9.51
C ALA A 62 12.01 4.20 -8.46
N ILE A 63 11.14 4.18 -7.44
CA ILE A 63 11.20 5.14 -6.31
C ILE A 63 12.62 5.15 -5.70
N LEU A 64 13.20 3.96 -5.44
CA LEU A 64 14.53 3.84 -4.84
C LEU A 64 15.67 4.46 -5.67
N LYS A 65 15.49 4.63 -7.00
CA LYS A 65 16.48 5.27 -7.89
C LYS A 65 16.42 6.80 -7.82
N ASP A 66 15.29 7.37 -7.43
CA ASP A 66 15.04 8.82 -7.42
C ASP A 66 15.08 9.45 -6.02
N ILE A 67 15.20 8.62 -4.98
CA ILE A 67 15.35 9.07 -3.60
C ILE A 67 16.76 8.83 -3.06
N ASP A 68 17.13 9.62 -2.04
CA ASP A 68 18.33 9.38 -1.25
C ASP A 68 18.11 8.23 -0.25
N SER A 69 19.21 7.58 0.13
CA SER A 69 19.21 6.54 1.17
C SER A 69 18.53 6.95 2.47
N SER A 70 18.62 8.23 2.86
CA SER A 70 17.97 8.77 4.06
C SER A 70 16.43 8.75 4.00
N ALA A 71 15.85 8.73 2.80
CA ALA A 71 14.40 8.75 2.59
C ALA A 71 13.80 7.34 2.48
N LYS A 72 14.60 6.27 2.38
CA LYS A 72 14.09 4.90 2.13
C LYS A 72 13.00 4.46 3.12
N ASN A 73 13.18 4.81 4.39
CA ASN A 73 12.21 4.45 5.44
C ASN A 73 10.87 5.19 5.28
N ASP A 74 10.85 6.39 4.68
CA ASP A 74 9.62 7.14 4.44
C ASP A 74 8.75 6.48 3.34
N PHE A 75 9.38 5.69 2.45
CA PHE A 75 8.70 4.96 1.36
C PHE A 75 8.56 3.46 1.61
N LYS A 76 8.90 2.96 2.81
CA LYS A 76 8.91 1.51 3.11
C LYS A 76 7.56 0.83 2.88
N ASN A 77 6.45 1.56 2.96
CA ASN A 77 5.11 1.02 2.78
C ASN A 77 4.80 0.68 1.31
N PHE A 78 5.61 1.17 0.36
CA PHE A 78 5.59 0.74 -1.04
C PHE A 78 6.39 -0.56 -1.26
N ASN A 79 7.19 -1.00 -0.30
CA ASN A 79 7.88 -2.28 -0.38
C ASN A 79 6.89 -3.43 -0.16
N MET A 80 6.62 -4.19 -1.23
CA MET A 80 5.73 -5.34 -1.21
C MET A 80 6.18 -6.43 -0.23
N GLU A 81 7.50 -6.64 -0.08
CA GLU A 81 8.03 -7.63 0.86
C GLU A 81 7.61 -7.32 2.31
N THR A 82 7.47 -6.03 2.65
CA THR A 82 6.98 -5.63 3.98
C THR A 82 5.49 -5.96 4.15
N ALA A 83 4.69 -5.78 3.11
CA ALA A 83 3.27 -6.12 3.11
C ALA A 83 3.04 -7.64 3.15
N ASP A 84 3.81 -8.41 2.36
CA ASP A 84 3.75 -9.87 2.33
C ASP A 84 4.13 -10.46 3.70
N LYS A 85 5.22 -9.99 4.32
CA LYS A 85 5.62 -10.40 5.67
C LYS A 85 4.54 -10.10 6.71
N ALA A 86 3.89 -8.94 6.63
CA ALA A 86 2.80 -8.58 7.54
C ALA A 86 1.60 -9.53 7.37
N PHE A 87 1.26 -9.90 6.12
CA PHE A 87 0.22 -10.88 5.82
C PHE A 87 0.55 -12.25 6.44
N TYR A 88 1.75 -12.79 6.23
CA TYR A 88 2.10 -14.11 6.79
C TYR A 88 2.22 -14.11 8.30
N ALA A 89 2.79 -13.05 8.90
CA ALA A 89 2.82 -12.90 10.35
C ALA A 89 1.40 -12.91 10.95
N SER A 90 0.40 -12.44 10.19
CA SER A 90 -1.00 -12.42 10.60
C SER A 90 -1.62 -13.82 10.68
N LEU A 91 -1.15 -14.76 9.85
CA LEU A 91 -1.57 -16.16 9.86
C LEU A 91 -0.92 -16.96 11.00
N GLY A 92 0.26 -16.50 11.46
CA GLY A 92 1.00 -17.10 12.56
C GLY A 92 2.51 -17.03 12.32
N ALA A 93 3.29 -17.22 13.39
CA ALA A 93 4.74 -17.28 13.28
C ALA A 93 5.15 -18.43 12.33
N GLY A 94 5.94 -18.11 11.30
CA GLY A 94 6.45 -19.09 10.34
C GLY A 94 5.45 -19.54 9.27
N ALA A 95 4.24 -18.96 9.19
CA ALA A 95 3.23 -19.37 8.21
C ALA A 95 3.71 -19.26 6.75
N GLU A 96 4.61 -18.33 6.45
CA GLU A 96 5.22 -18.16 5.13
C GLU A 96 5.95 -19.44 4.64
N ALA A 97 6.52 -20.23 5.55
CA ALA A 97 7.22 -21.48 5.22
C ALA A 97 6.27 -22.61 4.80
N TYR A 98 4.97 -22.43 5.04
CA TYR A 98 3.94 -23.44 4.75
C TYR A 98 3.13 -23.12 3.49
N VAL A 99 3.31 -21.95 2.88
CA VAL A 99 2.59 -21.56 1.66
C VAL A 99 3.42 -21.82 0.40
N GLY A 100 2.77 -22.35 -0.63
CA GLY A 100 3.36 -22.52 -1.96
C GLY A 100 3.48 -21.20 -2.72
N ASP A 101 4.23 -21.24 -3.83
CA ASP A 101 4.54 -20.03 -4.62
C ASP A 101 3.32 -19.41 -5.31
N ASP A 102 2.27 -20.19 -5.58
CA ASP A 102 1.00 -19.67 -6.10
C ASP A 102 0.34 -18.72 -5.09
N ILE A 103 0.26 -19.11 -3.82
CA ILE A 103 -0.28 -18.24 -2.76
C ILE A 103 0.59 -17.00 -2.60
N LYS A 104 1.91 -17.14 -2.58
CA LYS A 104 2.83 -15.99 -2.53
C LYS A 104 2.54 -15.01 -3.65
N THR A 105 2.42 -15.52 -4.87
CA THR A 105 2.08 -14.73 -6.04
C THR A 105 0.72 -14.03 -5.89
N LYS A 106 -0.30 -14.72 -5.39
CA LYS A 106 -1.64 -14.15 -5.16
C LYS A 106 -1.65 -13.06 -4.09
N VAL A 107 -0.93 -13.24 -2.98
CA VAL A 107 -0.79 -12.23 -1.92
C VAL A 107 -0.08 -10.98 -2.46
N THR A 108 1.08 -11.15 -3.11
CA THR A 108 1.81 -10.05 -3.72
C THR A 108 0.94 -9.32 -4.77
N ASN A 109 0.19 -10.05 -5.59
CA ASN A 109 -0.69 -9.46 -6.60
C ASN A 109 -1.86 -8.68 -5.98
N LEU A 110 -2.42 -9.15 -4.85
CA LEU A 110 -3.43 -8.42 -4.10
C LEU A 110 -2.88 -7.07 -3.60
N TRP A 111 -1.68 -7.07 -3.01
CA TRP A 111 -1.06 -5.83 -2.55
C TRP A 111 -0.70 -4.88 -3.69
N LYS A 112 -0.15 -5.40 -4.79
CA LYS A 112 0.11 -4.61 -6.01
C LYS A 112 -1.17 -3.95 -6.51
N LYS A 113 -2.30 -4.65 -6.49
CA LYS A 113 -3.60 -4.11 -6.89
C LYS A 113 -4.02 -2.95 -5.99
N PHE A 114 -3.95 -3.11 -4.68
CA PHE A 114 -4.28 -2.04 -3.74
C PHE A 114 -3.35 -0.83 -3.90
N GLN A 115 -2.03 -1.06 -4.03
CA GLN A 115 -1.05 0.02 -4.17
C GLN A 115 -1.20 0.79 -5.50
N LYS A 116 -1.47 0.10 -6.61
CA LYS A 116 -1.69 0.76 -7.91
C LYS A 116 -2.94 1.64 -7.92
N ASP A 117 -4.01 1.17 -7.27
CA ASP A 117 -5.23 1.95 -7.17
C ASP A 117 -5.12 3.06 -6.12
N MET A 118 -4.16 2.98 -5.19
CA MET A 118 -4.06 3.83 -4.01
C MET A 118 -4.03 5.32 -4.33
N ILE A 119 -3.25 5.77 -5.33
CA ILE A 119 -3.09 7.18 -5.68
C ILE A 119 -3.91 7.49 -6.95
N LYS A 120 -5.04 8.18 -6.79
CA LYS A 120 -5.87 8.63 -7.92
C LYS A 120 -5.22 9.77 -8.68
N SER A 121 -4.67 10.74 -7.95
CA SER A 121 -3.99 11.89 -8.55
C SER A 121 -3.07 12.57 -7.54
N TYR A 122 -2.14 13.37 -8.05
CA TYR A 122 -1.31 14.25 -7.25
C TYR A 122 -1.11 15.59 -7.97
N LYS A 123 -0.73 16.63 -7.22
CA LYS A 123 -0.46 17.97 -7.76
C LYS A 123 0.62 18.68 -6.96
N VAL A 124 1.71 19.09 -7.61
CA VAL A 124 2.70 19.99 -6.99
C VAL A 124 2.06 21.36 -6.73
N LYS A 125 2.24 21.88 -5.51
CA LYS A 125 1.65 23.16 -5.07
C LYS A 125 2.67 24.27 -4.97
N LYS A 126 3.75 24.00 -4.26
CA LYS A 126 4.74 25.02 -3.93
C LYS A 126 6.12 24.42 -4.02
N VAL A 127 6.99 25.10 -4.76
CA VAL A 127 8.41 24.79 -4.86
C VAL A 127 9.16 25.97 -4.27
N THR A 128 9.90 25.73 -3.19
CA THR A 128 10.77 26.73 -2.55
C THR A 128 12.20 26.24 -2.68
N ILE A 129 13.05 27.03 -3.32
CA ILE A 129 14.46 26.70 -3.52
C ILE A 129 15.29 27.71 -2.75
N LYS A 130 16.26 27.21 -1.99
CA LYS A 130 17.27 28.02 -1.31
C LYS A 130 18.60 27.28 -1.46
N ASP A 131 19.53 27.90 -2.18
CA ASP A 131 20.83 27.33 -2.50
C ASP A 131 20.66 25.93 -3.15
N LYS A 132 21.34 24.91 -2.61
CA LYS A 132 21.31 23.52 -3.09
C LYS A 132 20.24 22.67 -2.40
N ALA A 133 19.22 23.30 -1.82
CA ALA A 133 18.11 22.63 -1.14
C ALA A 133 16.76 23.14 -1.67
N ALA A 134 15.81 22.23 -1.77
CA ALA A 134 14.45 22.56 -2.15
C ALA A 134 13.44 21.91 -1.21
N VAL A 135 12.30 22.57 -1.06
CA VAL A 135 11.13 22.08 -0.36
C VAL A 135 9.96 22.14 -1.33
N VAL A 136 9.32 20.98 -1.53
CA VAL A 136 8.19 20.84 -2.44
C VAL A 136 6.98 20.36 -1.68
N ASP A 137 5.94 21.20 -1.62
CA ASP A 137 4.63 20.81 -1.08
C ASP A 137 3.77 20.29 -2.24
N TYR A 138 3.13 19.14 -2.05
CA TYR A 138 2.30 18.49 -3.07
C TYR A 138 1.05 17.85 -2.45
N ASP A 139 -0.06 17.88 -3.19
CA ASP A 139 -1.29 17.19 -2.83
C ASP A 139 -1.29 15.78 -3.41
N VAL A 140 -1.90 14.83 -2.70
CA VAL A 140 -2.21 13.48 -3.18
C VAL A 140 -3.66 13.19 -2.85
N LYS A 141 -4.44 12.74 -3.85
CA LYS A 141 -5.77 12.17 -3.65
C LYS A 141 -5.65 10.64 -3.65
N TYR A 142 -6.04 10.04 -2.53
CA TYR A 142 -6.12 8.60 -2.39
C TYR A 142 -7.46 8.07 -2.91
N ALA A 143 -7.46 6.85 -3.43
CA ALA A 143 -8.69 6.18 -3.87
C ALA A 143 -9.58 5.76 -2.72
N PHE A 144 -8.98 5.43 -1.57
CA PHE A 144 -9.63 4.91 -0.39
C PHE A 144 -8.89 5.36 0.88
N THR A 145 -9.60 5.30 1.99
CA THR A 145 -9.06 5.44 3.34
C THR A 145 -8.70 4.07 3.92
N ASP A 146 -7.88 4.04 4.97
CA ASP A 146 -7.57 2.80 5.70
C ASP A 146 -8.85 2.10 6.18
N LYS A 147 -9.86 2.84 6.64
CA LYS A 147 -11.13 2.29 7.12
C LYS A 147 -11.92 1.62 6.00
N GLU A 148 -11.96 2.22 4.82
CA GLU A 148 -12.63 1.65 3.64
C GLU A 148 -11.95 0.36 3.22
N LEU A 149 -10.61 0.33 3.16
CA LEU A 149 -9.87 -0.90 2.83
C LEU A 149 -10.05 -1.98 3.91
N VAL A 150 -10.01 -1.62 5.20
CA VAL A 150 -10.28 -2.55 6.30
C VAL A 150 -11.68 -3.15 6.21
N SER A 151 -12.68 -2.38 5.76
CA SER A 151 -14.05 -2.89 5.63
C SER A 151 -14.19 -4.00 4.58
N VAL A 152 -13.32 -4.03 3.57
CA VAL A 152 -13.26 -5.10 2.56
C VAL A 152 -12.73 -6.40 3.16
N VAL A 153 -11.58 -6.32 3.84
CA VAL A 153 -10.91 -7.51 4.40
C VAL A 153 -11.63 -8.06 5.63
N THR A 154 -12.45 -7.23 6.28
CA THR A 154 -13.30 -7.62 7.42
C THR A 154 -14.76 -7.81 7.04
N ASP A 155 -15.08 -7.85 5.76
CA ASP A 155 -16.44 -8.02 5.28
C ASP A 155 -17.03 -9.34 5.81
N LYS A 156 -18.21 -9.24 6.42
CA LYS A 156 -18.86 -10.38 7.07
C LYS A 156 -19.25 -11.47 6.09
N THR A 157 -19.61 -11.11 4.86
CA THR A 157 -19.98 -12.08 3.83
C THR A 157 -18.75 -12.89 3.45
N VAL A 158 -17.63 -12.22 3.15
CA VAL A 158 -16.35 -12.88 2.85
C VAL A 158 -15.90 -13.81 3.99
N ILE A 159 -15.97 -13.32 5.24
CA ILE A 159 -15.58 -14.11 6.42
C ILE A 159 -16.49 -15.33 6.61
N ASN A 160 -17.81 -15.17 6.47
CA ASN A 160 -18.75 -16.25 6.69
C ASN A 160 -18.64 -17.32 5.60
N GLU A 161 -18.54 -16.92 4.32
CA GLU A 161 -18.34 -17.86 3.22
C GLU A 161 -17.05 -18.65 3.38
N PHE A 162 -15.95 -17.98 3.75
CA PHE A 162 -14.68 -18.68 3.98
C PHE A 162 -14.76 -19.63 5.18
N LYS A 163 -15.53 -19.27 6.22
CA LYS A 163 -15.78 -20.15 7.36
C LYS A 163 -16.55 -21.40 6.95
N GLU A 164 -17.59 -21.26 6.13
CA GLU A 164 -18.35 -22.39 5.58
C GLU A 164 -17.45 -23.29 4.71
N GLU A 165 -16.57 -22.71 3.90
CA GLU A 165 -15.57 -23.46 3.12
C GLU A 165 -14.61 -24.25 4.02
N CYS A 166 -14.12 -23.65 5.11
CA CYS A 166 -13.29 -24.34 6.08
C CYS A 166 -14.03 -25.50 6.77
N GLU A 167 -15.29 -25.31 7.15
CA GLU A 167 -16.11 -26.34 7.80
C GLU A 167 -16.40 -27.50 6.84
N LYS A 168 -16.72 -27.19 5.59
CA LYS A 168 -16.90 -28.18 4.54
C LYS A 168 -15.59 -28.93 4.25
N TYR A 169 -14.48 -28.22 4.10
CA TYR A 169 -13.16 -28.83 3.89
C TYR A 169 -12.79 -29.79 5.03
N GLY A 170 -13.00 -29.37 6.28
CA GLY A 170 -12.76 -30.21 7.44
C GLY A 170 -13.61 -31.48 7.47
N THR A 171 -14.80 -31.47 6.85
CA THR A 171 -15.67 -32.64 6.71
C THR A 171 -15.21 -33.53 5.55
N ASP A 172 -15.00 -32.95 4.38
CA ASP A 172 -14.69 -33.66 3.14
C ASP A 172 -13.27 -34.28 3.16
N HIS A 173 -12.33 -33.64 3.84
CA HIS A 173 -10.92 -34.04 3.89
C HIS A 173 -10.47 -34.57 5.25
N ALA A 174 -11.37 -34.83 6.20
CA ALA A 174 -11.05 -35.22 7.58
C ALA A 174 -10.00 -36.35 7.68
N ALA A 175 -10.21 -37.44 6.92
CA ALA A 175 -9.31 -38.60 6.92
C ALA A 175 -7.95 -38.28 6.29
N GLU A 176 -7.94 -37.49 5.21
CA GLU A 176 -6.71 -37.06 4.53
C GLU A 176 -5.86 -36.17 5.45
N VAL A 177 -6.46 -35.15 6.05
CA VAL A 177 -5.74 -34.22 6.95
C VAL A 177 -5.26 -34.93 8.22
N GLN A 178 -6.04 -35.88 8.75
CA GLN A 178 -5.60 -36.70 9.87
C GLN A 178 -4.41 -37.57 9.49
N GLN A 179 -4.43 -38.19 8.30
CA GLN A 179 -3.32 -39.00 7.83
C GLN A 179 -2.06 -38.16 7.64
N ILE A 180 -2.17 -36.98 7.02
CA ILE A 180 -1.04 -36.05 6.86
C ILE A 180 -0.47 -35.63 8.23
N TYR A 181 -1.34 -35.34 9.21
CA TYR A 181 -0.87 -35.03 10.55
C TYR A 181 -0.09 -36.19 11.18
N LEU A 182 -0.55 -37.43 11.00
CA LEU A 182 0.13 -38.62 11.53
C LEU A 182 1.47 -38.90 10.82
N THR A 183 1.61 -38.57 9.53
CA THR A 183 2.82 -38.87 8.75
C THR A 183 3.83 -37.71 8.69
N GLU A 184 3.35 -36.48 8.65
CA GLU A 184 4.14 -35.26 8.41
C GLU A 184 4.03 -34.22 9.53
N GLY A 185 3.24 -34.51 10.57
CA GLY A 185 3.03 -33.64 11.71
C GLY A 185 2.28 -32.35 11.37
N GLU A 186 2.37 -31.38 12.28
CA GLU A 186 1.73 -30.06 12.14
C GLU A 186 2.20 -29.31 10.88
N THR A 187 3.46 -29.48 10.48
CA THR A 187 4.01 -28.79 9.30
C THR A 187 3.35 -29.25 8.00
N GLY A 188 3.23 -30.57 7.78
CA GLY A 188 2.53 -31.09 6.60
C GLY A 188 1.05 -30.70 6.58
N LEU A 189 0.41 -30.75 7.76
CA LEU A 189 -0.98 -30.34 7.93
C LEU A 189 -1.20 -28.87 7.53
N TYR A 190 -0.40 -27.94 8.07
CA TYR A 190 -0.54 -26.51 7.73
C TYR A 190 -0.24 -26.23 6.27
N LYS A 191 0.77 -26.90 5.69
CA LYS A 191 1.03 -26.81 4.25
C LYS A 191 -0.19 -27.19 3.44
N LYS A 192 -0.79 -28.35 3.73
CA LYS A 192 -1.98 -28.81 3.01
C LYS A 192 -3.15 -27.83 3.13
N ILE A 193 -3.52 -27.48 4.36
CA ILE A 193 -4.67 -26.60 4.63
C ILE A 193 -4.49 -25.23 3.97
N TYR A 194 -3.30 -24.62 4.10
CA TYR A 194 -3.06 -23.30 3.53
C TYR A 194 -3.07 -23.32 2.01
N ASN A 195 -2.43 -24.31 1.37
CA ASN A 195 -2.41 -24.44 -0.08
C ASN A 195 -3.79 -24.68 -0.69
N ASP A 196 -4.68 -25.39 0.02
CA ASP A 196 -6.02 -25.68 -0.50
C ASP A 196 -7.01 -24.53 -0.26
N LEU A 197 -6.92 -23.81 0.86
CA LEU A 197 -7.96 -22.84 1.27
C LEU A 197 -7.59 -21.37 1.04
N LEU A 198 -6.33 -20.97 1.23
CA LEU A 198 -5.96 -19.55 1.12
C LEU A 198 -6.14 -18.94 -0.29
N PRO A 199 -5.93 -19.67 -1.41
CA PRO A 199 -6.14 -19.09 -2.74
C PRO A 199 -7.55 -18.51 -2.91
N ASN A 200 -8.58 -19.25 -2.46
CA ASN A 200 -9.97 -18.84 -2.55
C ASN A 200 -10.27 -17.65 -1.63
N TYR A 201 -9.71 -17.63 -0.42
CA TYR A 201 -9.87 -16.49 0.49
C TYR A 201 -9.30 -15.20 -0.11
N ILE A 202 -8.09 -15.26 -0.67
CA ILE A 202 -7.43 -14.12 -1.31
C ILE A 202 -8.26 -13.63 -2.51
N GLU A 203 -8.82 -14.54 -3.29
CA GLU A 203 -9.69 -14.22 -4.41
C GLU A 203 -10.99 -13.53 -3.97
N LYS A 204 -11.66 -14.03 -2.93
CA LYS A 204 -12.86 -13.37 -2.37
C LYS A 204 -12.58 -11.96 -1.88
N VAL A 205 -11.46 -11.76 -1.18
CA VAL A 205 -11.02 -10.41 -0.75
C VAL A 205 -10.75 -9.50 -1.95
N SER A 206 -10.06 -10.02 -2.97
CA SER A 206 -9.78 -9.31 -4.22
C SER A 206 -11.06 -8.89 -4.96
N ASN A 207 -12.06 -9.77 -5.02
CA ASN A 207 -13.33 -9.52 -5.67
C ASN A 207 -14.17 -8.51 -4.87
N LYS A 208 -14.22 -8.68 -3.54
CA LYS A 208 -14.91 -7.72 -2.66
C LYS A 208 -14.32 -6.32 -2.78
N TYR A 209 -13.00 -6.22 -2.93
CA TYR A 209 -12.34 -4.94 -3.20
C TYR A 209 -12.83 -4.34 -4.51
N ASP A 210 -12.86 -5.10 -5.61
CA ASP A 210 -13.33 -4.60 -6.91
C ASP A 210 -14.78 -4.14 -6.89
N ASP A 211 -15.65 -4.88 -6.20
CA ASP A 211 -17.06 -4.52 -6.05
C ASP A 211 -17.23 -3.22 -5.26
N SER A 212 -16.39 -3.01 -4.24
CA SER A 212 -16.54 -1.90 -3.30
C SER A 212 -15.80 -0.64 -3.73
N LYS A 213 -14.72 -0.76 -4.53
CA LYS A 213 -13.78 0.35 -4.76
C LYS A 213 -14.35 1.55 -5.50
N SER A 214 -15.40 1.34 -6.28
CA SER A 214 -16.14 2.43 -6.95
C SER A 214 -16.87 3.34 -5.96
N GLY A 215 -17.26 2.80 -4.80
CA GLY A 215 -17.92 3.54 -3.72
C GLY A 215 -16.97 4.23 -2.75
N PHE A 216 -15.66 3.97 -2.84
CA PHE A 216 -14.68 4.57 -1.94
C PHE A 216 -14.46 6.05 -2.25
N LYS A 217 -14.57 6.85 -1.20
CA LYS A 217 -14.37 8.30 -1.26
C LYS A 217 -12.89 8.64 -1.26
N GLY A 218 -12.12 7.91 -0.44
CA GLY A 218 -10.73 8.24 -0.13
C GLY A 218 -10.55 9.65 0.42
N ASP A 219 -9.31 10.01 0.70
CA ASP A 219 -8.96 11.31 1.27
C ASP A 219 -7.90 12.02 0.43
N SER A 220 -7.81 13.35 0.58
CA SER A 220 -6.72 14.14 0.03
C SER A 220 -5.80 14.60 1.14
N TYR A 221 -4.49 14.51 0.91
CA TYR A 221 -3.47 14.94 1.87
C TYR A 221 -2.42 15.80 1.19
N ILE A 222 -1.79 16.69 1.97
CA ILE A 222 -0.65 17.49 1.54
C ILE A 222 0.60 16.95 2.20
N TYR A 223 1.59 16.69 1.38
CA TYR A 223 2.90 16.23 1.79
C TYR A 223 3.97 17.22 1.36
N ARG A 224 5.15 17.05 1.96
CA ARG A 224 6.32 17.86 1.73
C ARG A 224 7.51 16.95 1.45
N PHE A 225 8.06 17.08 0.25
CA PHE A 225 9.39 16.59 -0.05
C PHE A 225 10.45 17.62 0.32
N LYS A 226 11.57 17.14 0.85
CA LYS A 226 12.82 17.90 0.90
C LYS A 226 13.77 17.30 -0.11
N LEU A 227 14.28 18.12 -1.02
CA LEU A 227 15.24 17.70 -2.04
C LEU A 227 16.60 18.38 -1.83
N LYS A 228 17.65 17.70 -2.28
CA LYS A 228 19.02 18.25 -2.36
C LYS A 228 19.67 17.81 -3.68
N ILE A 229 20.65 18.58 -4.12
CA ILE A 229 21.50 18.16 -5.24
C ILE A 229 22.51 17.12 -4.74
N LYS A 230 22.52 15.93 -5.35
CA LYS A 230 23.56 14.90 -5.22
C LYS A 230 23.95 14.41 -6.62
N ASN A 231 25.25 14.28 -6.89
CA ASN A 231 25.75 13.85 -8.21
C ASN A 231 25.11 14.63 -9.37
N ASN A 232 24.99 15.96 -9.23
CA ASN A 232 24.35 16.87 -10.18
C ASN A 232 22.86 16.58 -10.50
N LYS A 233 22.16 15.80 -9.66
CA LYS A 233 20.71 15.53 -9.76
C LYS A 233 20.00 15.95 -8.47
N TRP A 234 18.80 16.50 -8.60
CA TRP A 234 17.90 16.71 -7.46
C TRP A 234 17.30 15.36 -7.02
N VAL A 235 17.47 15.02 -5.75
CA VAL A 235 16.94 13.76 -5.17
C VAL A 235 16.12 14.06 -3.92
N VAL A 236 15.07 13.28 -3.69
CA VAL A 236 14.25 13.39 -2.47
C VAL A 236 15.00 12.81 -1.29
N THR A 237 15.19 13.62 -0.25
CA THR A 237 15.95 13.25 0.96
C THR A 237 15.08 13.00 2.18
N SER A 238 13.81 13.43 2.12
CA SER A 238 12.81 13.16 3.14
C SER A 238 11.41 13.45 2.60
N LEU A 239 10.44 12.68 3.08
CA LEU A 239 9.02 12.90 2.96
C LEU A 239 8.43 13.20 4.35
N LYS A 240 7.69 14.29 4.48
CA LYS A 240 6.91 14.62 5.68
C LYS A 240 5.47 14.94 5.30
N SER A 241 4.50 14.57 6.12
CA SER A 241 3.17 15.16 6.02
C SER A 241 3.20 16.57 6.60
N ASN A 242 2.37 17.47 6.05
CA ASN A 242 2.25 18.82 6.58
C ASN A 242 0.99 18.87 7.46
N GLU A 243 1.16 18.96 8.78
CA GLU A 243 0.10 18.76 9.79
C GLU A 243 -1.07 19.78 9.70
N THR A 244 -0.93 20.82 8.89
CA THR A 244 -1.84 21.96 8.79
C THR A 244 -2.76 21.91 7.56
N SER A 245 -3.40 20.75 7.23
CA SER A 245 -4.36 20.45 6.09
C SER A 245 -5.90 20.01 6.15
N LYS A 246 -6.57 19.45 7.20
CA LYS A 246 -8.04 19.17 7.49
C LYS A 246 -8.98 20.22 6.92
N MET A 247 -9.25 20.21 5.62
CA MET A 247 -10.36 20.95 5.03
C MET A 247 -11.62 20.47 5.74
N LYS A 248 -12.11 21.27 6.70
CA LYS A 248 -13.44 21.14 7.28
C LYS A 248 -14.37 21.28 6.10
N SER A 249 -14.88 20.17 5.60
CA SER A 249 -16.04 20.18 4.73
C SER A 249 -17.16 20.86 5.51
N LYS A 250 -17.58 22.04 5.03
CA LYS A 250 -18.90 22.59 5.34
C LYS A 250 -19.96 21.71 4.69
#